data_AF-M1BAF2-F1
#
_entry.id   AF-M1BAF2-F1
#
_cell.length_a   1.000
_cell.length_b   1.000
_cell.length_c   1.000
_cell.angle_alpha   90.00
_cell.angle_beta   90.00
_cell.angle_gamma   90.00
#
_symmetry.space_group_name_H-M   'P 1'
#
loop_
_entity.id
_entity.type
_entity.pdbx_description
1 polymer ?
#
loop_
_entity_poly.entity_id
_entity_poly.type
_entity_poly.pdbx_seq_one_letter_code
_entity_poly.pdbx_strand_id
1 'polypeptide(L)'
;MAEDICFFAKDSIIIKPPKKSPALLRMVVVAFTLIFGIYICSICLKQTSLENTSKYLNIEVIEKPCHNYDMDQSQIPYVHYPKPKTFSRAECSCNAVRRFAILSMQRSGSGWFETLLNSHMNVSSNGEIFSVKYRRENASSILRTLDTVYNLDFFTSASKNHCSAAVGFKWMLNQGLIEHHKEIVEYFNRKGVSVIFLFRKNLLRRMVSILSNSHDRYAKLLNGTHKSHVHSHEEAGTLAKYKPEINTTLLITDLKRMEVSATEALDYFNSTRHMILYYEDIVRNQAKLVDVLEFLRLPNMDLSSRQVKIHNGPLWKHIKNWDDVNKTLSGTAYEKFLRADY
;
A
#
# COMPACT_ATOMS: atom_id res chain seq x y z
N MET A 1 55.00 42.61 -19.21
CA MET A 1 55.90 42.06 -18.18
C MET A 1 56.19 43.16 -17.17
N ALA A 2 56.52 42.75 -15.96
CA ALA A 2 56.44 43.46 -14.68
C ALA A 2 57.09 44.85 -14.57
N GLU A 3 56.45 45.64 -13.69
CA GLU A 3 56.92 46.67 -12.75
C GLU A 3 57.77 47.86 -13.24
N ASP A 4 57.26 49.07 -12.96
CA ASP A 4 58.07 50.25 -12.60
C ASP A 4 57.33 51.21 -11.65
N ILE A 5 57.75 51.11 -10.38
CA ILE A 5 58.17 52.16 -9.42
C ILE A 5 57.65 53.62 -9.59
N CYS A 6 56.93 54.07 -8.56
CA CYS A 6 57.05 55.32 -7.76
C CYS A 6 57.24 56.70 -8.45
N PHE A 7 56.41 57.70 -8.13
CA PHE A 7 56.77 58.93 -7.36
C PHE A 7 55.77 60.13 -7.47
N PHE A 8 55.65 60.88 -6.35
CA PHE A 8 55.32 62.33 -6.19
C PHE A 8 54.01 62.91 -6.77
N ALA A 9 53.32 63.93 -6.24
CA ALA A 9 53.30 64.75 -5.03
C ALA A 9 52.01 65.62 -5.07
N LYS A 10 51.57 66.15 -3.91
CA LYS A 10 50.87 67.45 -3.70
C LYS A 10 49.57 67.76 -4.47
N ASP A 11 48.44 67.82 -3.76
CA ASP A 11 47.95 69.06 -3.14
C ASP A 11 46.56 68.87 -2.49
N SER A 12 46.41 69.47 -1.31
CA SER A 12 45.23 69.40 -0.46
C SER A 12 44.15 70.40 -0.87
N ILE A 13 42.94 69.91 -1.18
CA ILE A 13 41.71 70.72 -1.20
C ILE A 13 40.79 70.18 -0.11
N ILE A 14 40.66 70.93 0.99
CA ILE A 14 39.69 70.67 2.05
C ILE A 14 38.34 71.22 1.60
N ILE A 15 37.44 70.33 1.17
CA ILE A 15 36.02 70.64 0.96
C ILE A 15 35.25 70.14 2.19
N LYS A 16 34.73 71.06 3.02
CA LYS A 16 33.80 70.72 4.10
C LYS A 16 32.50 70.17 3.48
N PRO A 17 32.03 68.97 3.85
CA PRO A 17 30.74 68.49 3.37
C PRO A 17 29.59 69.29 4.02
N PRO A 18 28.51 69.60 3.28
CA PRO A 18 27.34 70.24 3.87
C PRO A 18 26.68 69.28 4.85
N LYS A 19 26.31 69.78 6.04
CA LYS A 19 25.53 69.04 7.03
C LYS A 19 24.17 68.67 6.41
N LYS A 20 24.03 67.45 5.90
CA LYS A 20 22.73 66.88 5.52
C LYS A 20 21.89 66.76 6.79
N SER A 21 20.74 67.45 6.83
CA SER A 21 19.87 67.40 8.00
C SER A 21 19.29 65.97 8.13
N PRO A 22 19.36 65.33 9.33
CA PRO A 22 18.82 63.99 9.54
C PRO A 22 17.31 63.90 9.27
N ALA A 23 16.61 65.03 9.37
CA ALA A 23 15.17 65.13 9.14
C ALA A 23 14.80 64.94 7.67
N LEU A 24 15.56 65.51 6.73
CA LEU A 24 15.30 65.33 5.29
C LEU A 24 15.50 63.87 4.87
N LEU A 25 16.56 63.22 5.37
CA LEU A 25 16.80 61.80 5.09
C LEU A 25 15.67 60.91 5.64
N ARG A 26 15.21 61.18 6.87
CA ARG A 26 14.08 60.45 7.47
C ARG A 26 12.78 60.66 6.70
N MET A 27 12.49 61.88 6.24
CA MET A 27 11.30 62.16 5.43
C MET A 27 11.35 61.45 4.07
N VAL A 28 12.53 61.40 3.44
CA VAL A 28 12.74 60.66 2.19
C VAL A 28 12.52 59.16 2.41
N VAL A 29 13.08 58.58 3.48
CA VAL A 29 12.88 57.15 3.80
C VAL A 29 11.40 56.85 4.04
N VAL A 30 10.69 57.69 4.80
CA VAL A 30 9.24 57.51 5.05
C VAL A 30 8.45 57.57 3.74
N ALA A 31 8.75 58.55 2.87
CA ALA A 31 8.11 58.65 1.56
C ALA A 31 8.37 57.40 0.69
N PHE A 32 9.61 56.89 0.66
CA PHE A 32 9.93 55.66 -0.04
C PHE A 32 9.20 54.44 0.55
N THR A 33 9.07 54.32 1.88
CA THR A 33 8.32 53.22 2.49
C THR A 33 6.83 53.26 2.19
N LEU A 34 6.23 54.45 2.13
CA LEU A 34 4.82 54.62 1.77
C LEU A 34 4.57 54.27 0.30
N ILE A 35 5.45 54.74 -0.61
CA ILE A 35 5.36 54.43 -2.04
C ILE A 35 5.53 52.93 -2.28
N PHE A 36 6.52 52.29 -1.63
CA PHE A 36 6.70 50.84 -1.71
C PHE A 36 5.54 50.08 -1.11
N GLY A 37 4.98 50.53 0.02
CA GLY A 37 3.80 49.94 0.64
C GLY A 37 2.58 49.98 -0.27
N ILE A 38 2.33 51.13 -0.92
CA ILE A 38 1.25 51.28 -1.91
C ILE A 38 1.50 50.41 -3.14
N TYR A 39 2.75 50.32 -3.61
CA TYR A 39 3.12 49.48 -4.75
C TYR A 39 2.92 47.99 -4.47
N ILE A 40 3.39 47.50 -3.31
CA ILE A 40 3.17 46.11 -2.88
C ILE A 40 1.68 45.85 -2.67
N CYS A 41 0.95 46.76 -2.03
CA CYS A 41 -0.50 46.63 -1.86
C CYS A 41 -1.22 46.58 -3.21
N SER A 42 -0.80 47.39 -4.19
CA SER A 42 -1.35 47.37 -5.55
C SER A 42 -1.05 46.06 -6.28
N ILE A 43 0.14 45.48 -6.09
CA ILE A 43 0.48 44.15 -6.64
C ILE A 43 -0.34 43.07 -5.96
N CYS A 44 -0.46 43.08 -4.64
CA CYS A 44 -1.28 42.12 -3.89
C CYS A 44 -2.77 42.21 -4.28
N LEU A 45 -3.29 43.42 -4.52
CA LEU A 45 -4.66 43.65 -5.03
C LEU A 45 -4.82 43.17 -6.48
N LYS A 46 -3.81 43.35 -7.33
CA LYS A 46 -3.80 42.75 -8.68
C LYS A 46 -3.69 41.23 -8.63
N GLN A 47 -3.00 40.66 -7.66
CA GLN A 47 -2.85 39.21 -7.51
C GLN A 47 -4.14 38.58 -6.99
N THR A 48 -4.84 39.23 -6.04
CA THR A 48 -6.18 38.82 -5.60
C THR A 48 -7.24 39.04 -6.67
N SER A 49 -7.14 40.10 -7.50
CA SER A 49 -8.04 40.25 -8.65
C SER A 49 -7.74 39.22 -9.74
N LEU A 50 -6.48 38.83 -9.99
CA LEU A 50 -6.13 37.75 -10.91
C LEU A 50 -6.56 36.38 -10.37
N GLU A 51 -6.46 36.13 -9.07
CA GLU A 51 -6.98 34.92 -8.42
C GLU A 51 -8.50 34.87 -8.43
N ASN A 52 -9.19 36.00 -8.25
CA ASN A 52 -10.64 36.07 -8.38
C ASN A 52 -11.06 35.91 -9.85
N THR A 53 -10.36 36.53 -10.80
CA THR A 53 -10.68 36.38 -12.25
C THR A 53 -10.33 34.97 -12.76
N SER A 54 -9.30 34.32 -12.20
CA SER A 54 -8.93 32.91 -12.43
C SER A 54 -9.94 31.93 -11.80
N LYS A 55 -10.47 32.25 -10.61
CA LYS A 55 -11.58 31.48 -9.98
C LYS A 55 -12.90 31.61 -10.73
N TYR A 56 -13.09 32.65 -11.54
CA TYR A 56 -14.30 32.91 -12.33
C TYR A 56 -14.15 32.65 -13.84
N LEU A 57 -12.95 32.34 -14.34
CA LEU A 57 -12.75 31.74 -15.66
C LEU A 57 -13.02 30.25 -15.56
N ASN A 58 -14.31 29.91 -15.54
CA ASN A 58 -14.89 28.66 -16.00
C ASN A 58 -13.89 27.53 -16.21
N ILE A 59 -13.53 26.83 -15.12
CA ILE A 59 -13.47 25.38 -15.24
C ILE A 59 -14.91 24.96 -15.50
N GLU A 60 -15.35 25.06 -16.76
CA GLU A 60 -16.33 24.12 -17.27
C GLU A 60 -15.66 22.76 -17.09
N VAL A 61 -15.83 22.18 -15.90
CA VAL A 61 -15.84 20.75 -15.77
C VAL A 61 -16.96 20.37 -16.71
N ILE A 62 -16.60 19.92 -17.91
CA ILE A 62 -17.51 19.16 -18.75
C ILE A 62 -17.83 17.96 -17.88
N GLU A 63 -18.83 18.10 -17.00
CA GLU A 63 -19.51 16.99 -16.38
C GLU A 63 -20.05 16.22 -17.56
N LYS A 64 -19.31 15.20 -18.00
CA LYS A 64 -19.93 14.14 -18.79
C LYS A 64 -21.10 13.69 -17.93
N PRO A 65 -22.35 13.86 -18.38
CA PRO A 65 -23.47 13.37 -17.63
C PRO A 65 -23.28 11.86 -17.58
N CYS A 66 -22.89 11.36 -16.40
CA CYS A 66 -22.97 9.96 -16.12
C CYS A 66 -24.45 9.64 -16.29
N HIS A 67 -24.80 8.90 -17.34
CA HIS A 67 -26.19 8.57 -17.61
C HIS A 67 -26.75 7.89 -16.36
N ASN A 68 -27.57 8.64 -15.61
CA ASN A 68 -28.50 8.09 -14.65
C ASN A 68 -29.50 7.31 -15.49
N TYR A 69 -29.17 6.07 -15.83
CA TYR A 69 -30.26 5.14 -16.01
C TYR A 69 -30.97 5.10 -14.66
N ASP A 70 -32.27 5.35 -14.65
CA ASP A 70 -33.20 5.02 -13.57
C ASP A 70 -33.24 3.48 -13.39
N MET A 71 -32.07 2.89 -13.15
CA MET A 71 -31.89 1.50 -12.79
C MET A 71 -31.82 1.47 -11.27
N ASP A 72 -32.64 0.61 -10.68
CA ASP A 72 -32.58 0.28 -9.26
C ASP A 72 -31.11 0.10 -8.83
N GLN A 73 -30.66 0.87 -7.84
CA GLN A 73 -29.28 0.84 -7.32
C GLN A 73 -28.86 -0.58 -6.89
N SER A 74 -29.82 -1.47 -6.64
CA SER A 74 -29.61 -2.89 -6.38
C SER A 74 -29.09 -3.70 -7.58
N GLN A 75 -29.26 -3.23 -8.83
CA GLN A 75 -28.86 -3.90 -10.08
C GLN A 75 -27.54 -3.39 -10.69
N ILE A 76 -26.93 -2.37 -10.09
CA ILE A 76 -25.56 -1.90 -10.37
C ILE A 76 -24.41 -2.91 -10.00
N PRO A 77 -24.57 -4.03 -9.26
CA PRO A 77 -23.44 -4.88 -8.85
C PRO A 77 -22.61 -5.49 -9.99
N TYR A 78 -23.14 -5.49 -11.23
CA TYR A 78 -22.51 -6.12 -12.39
C TYR A 78 -22.37 -5.19 -13.58
N VAL A 79 -22.27 -3.87 -13.39
CA VAL A 79 -21.98 -2.97 -14.51
C VAL A 79 -20.63 -3.38 -15.09
N HIS A 80 -20.67 -4.05 -16.24
CA HIS A 80 -19.51 -4.31 -17.06
C HIS A 80 -18.87 -2.95 -17.30
N TYR A 81 -17.69 -2.73 -16.72
CA TYR A 81 -16.89 -1.59 -17.11
C TYR A 81 -16.74 -1.66 -18.62
N PRO A 82 -17.03 -0.57 -19.36
CA PRO A 82 -16.77 -0.55 -20.78
C PRO A 82 -15.32 -0.98 -20.97
N LYS A 83 -15.05 -1.89 -21.92
CA LYS A 83 -13.67 -2.25 -22.26
C LYS A 83 -12.96 -0.94 -22.63
N PRO A 84 -12.04 -0.45 -21.77
CA PRO A 84 -11.54 0.89 -21.94
C PRO A 84 -10.70 0.94 -23.22
N LYS A 85 -10.95 1.93 -24.08
CA LYS A 85 -10.18 2.17 -25.30
C LYS A 85 -8.89 2.93 -25.00
N THR A 86 -8.99 3.90 -24.09
CA THR A 86 -7.89 4.81 -23.75
C THR A 86 -7.28 4.53 -22.40
N PHE A 87 -7.98 3.76 -21.55
CA PHE A 87 -7.62 3.58 -20.14
C PHE A 87 -7.33 4.94 -19.49
N SER A 88 -8.18 5.94 -19.72
CA SER A 88 -8.08 7.24 -19.04
C SER A 88 -9.14 7.34 -17.94
N ARG A 89 -8.86 8.05 -16.85
CA ARG A 89 -9.86 8.18 -15.76
C ARG A 89 -11.15 8.87 -16.22
N ALA A 90 -11.06 9.76 -17.20
CA ALA A 90 -12.21 10.43 -17.81
C ALA A 90 -13.12 9.49 -18.64
N GLU A 91 -12.63 8.30 -19.02
CA GLU A 91 -13.43 7.24 -19.65
C GLU A 91 -14.27 6.48 -18.60
N CYS A 92 -13.76 6.42 -17.36
CA CYS A 92 -14.29 5.58 -16.29
C CYS A 92 -14.79 6.39 -15.07
N SER A 93 -14.91 7.72 -15.20
CA SER A 93 -15.22 8.65 -14.11
C SER A 93 -16.59 8.38 -13.47
N CYS A 94 -17.53 7.87 -14.27
CA CYS A 94 -18.89 7.57 -13.85
C CYS A 94 -19.04 6.29 -13.03
N ASN A 95 -17.99 5.47 -12.95
CA ASN A 95 -18.05 4.21 -12.22
C ASN A 95 -17.42 4.37 -10.84
N ALA A 96 -18.21 4.01 -9.82
CA ALA A 96 -17.76 3.98 -8.44
C ALA A 96 -16.66 2.92 -8.23
N VAL A 97 -15.61 3.28 -7.50
CA VAL A 97 -14.49 2.39 -7.22
C VAL A 97 -14.67 1.74 -5.85
N ARG A 98 -14.69 0.42 -5.82
CA ARG A 98 -14.76 -0.38 -4.61
C ARG A 98 -13.41 -0.37 -3.89
N ARG A 99 -13.43 -0.27 -2.57
CA ARG A 99 -12.24 -0.24 -1.73
C ARG A 99 -12.11 -1.56 -1.03
N PHE A 100 -10.92 -2.15 -1.03
CA PHE A 100 -10.67 -3.37 -0.27
C PHE A 100 -9.30 -3.37 0.43
N ALA A 101 -9.15 -4.26 1.41
CA ALA A 101 -7.89 -4.55 2.07
C ALA A 101 -7.78 -6.05 2.32
N ILE A 102 -6.64 -6.66 1.95
CA ILE A 102 -6.34 -8.07 2.25
C ILE A 102 -5.56 -8.11 3.56
N LEU A 103 -6.21 -8.55 4.64
CA LEU A 103 -5.59 -8.69 5.96
C LEU A 103 -5.07 -10.12 6.13
N SER A 104 -3.78 -10.26 6.41
CA SER A 104 -3.10 -11.56 6.37
C SER A 104 -1.93 -11.62 7.36
N MET A 105 -1.39 -12.81 7.57
CA MET A 105 -0.07 -13.00 8.19
C MET A 105 0.98 -13.34 7.12
N GLN A 106 2.27 -13.17 7.43
CA GLN A 106 3.34 -13.62 6.54
C GLN A 106 3.19 -15.10 6.19
N ARG A 107 3.48 -15.42 4.92
CA ARG A 107 3.47 -16.78 4.36
C ARG A 107 2.10 -17.48 4.37
N SER A 108 1.01 -16.71 4.40
CA SER A 108 -0.37 -17.22 4.30
C SER A 108 -0.93 -17.25 2.88
N GLY A 109 -0.08 -17.09 1.85
CA GLY A 109 -0.50 -17.14 0.44
C GLY A 109 -1.02 -15.82 -0.12
N SER A 110 -0.97 -14.73 0.65
CA SER A 110 -1.51 -13.42 0.24
C SER A 110 -0.78 -12.76 -0.93
N GLY A 111 0.52 -13.01 -1.13
CA GLY A 111 1.21 -12.58 -2.35
C GLY A 111 0.71 -13.31 -3.62
N TRP A 112 0.37 -14.60 -3.52
CA TRP A 112 -0.20 -15.36 -4.64
C TRP A 112 -1.64 -14.94 -4.92
N PHE A 113 -2.45 -14.82 -3.86
CA PHE A 113 -3.84 -14.36 -3.96
C PHE A 113 -3.94 -12.94 -4.55
N GLU A 114 -3.06 -12.03 -4.15
CA GLU A 114 -2.98 -10.70 -4.75
C GLU A 114 -2.68 -10.76 -6.26
N THR A 115 -1.78 -11.63 -6.71
CA THR A 115 -1.53 -11.78 -8.16
C THR A 115 -2.73 -12.33 -8.92
N LEU A 116 -3.54 -13.21 -8.30
CA LEU A 116 -4.81 -13.66 -8.88
C LEU A 116 -5.75 -12.47 -9.07
N LEU A 117 -5.97 -11.66 -8.03
CA LEU A 117 -6.82 -10.46 -8.13
C LEU A 117 -6.29 -9.47 -9.17
N ASN A 118 -4.98 -9.22 -9.20
CA ASN A 118 -4.37 -8.31 -10.16
C ASN A 118 -4.39 -8.83 -11.61
N SER A 119 -4.71 -10.10 -11.86
CA SER A 119 -4.98 -10.59 -13.22
C SER A 119 -6.33 -10.10 -13.76
N HIS A 120 -7.27 -9.72 -12.88
CA HIS A 120 -8.52 -9.12 -13.28
C HIS A 120 -8.29 -7.73 -13.89
N MET A 121 -8.88 -7.45 -15.05
CA MET A 121 -8.61 -6.21 -15.80
C MET A 121 -8.97 -4.93 -15.01
N ASN A 122 -10.02 -5.00 -14.17
CA ASN A 122 -10.53 -3.86 -13.39
C ASN A 122 -10.09 -3.84 -11.91
N VAL A 123 -9.09 -4.63 -11.51
CA VAL A 123 -8.59 -4.64 -10.12
C VAL A 123 -7.16 -4.11 -10.05
N SER A 124 -6.92 -3.26 -9.06
CA SER A 124 -5.61 -2.70 -8.71
C SER A 124 -5.33 -2.92 -7.22
N SER A 125 -4.52 -3.95 -6.90
CA SER A 125 -3.96 -4.19 -5.57
C SER A 125 -2.51 -3.74 -5.52
N ASN A 126 -2.19 -2.83 -4.59
CA ASN A 126 -0.93 -2.08 -4.55
C ASN A 126 0.17 -2.72 -3.66
N GLY A 127 0.13 -4.03 -3.42
CA GLY A 127 1.15 -4.72 -2.63
C GLY A 127 1.06 -4.42 -1.13
N GLU A 128 2.18 -4.63 -0.43
CA GLU A 128 2.31 -4.38 1.01
C GLU A 128 2.70 -2.93 1.31
N ILE A 129 1.77 -1.99 1.07
CA ILE A 129 2.04 -0.56 1.24
C ILE A 129 2.50 -0.19 2.65
N PHE A 130 2.00 -0.91 3.67
CA PHE A 130 2.33 -0.70 5.08
C PHE A 130 3.56 -1.48 5.55
N SER A 131 4.31 -2.13 4.66
CA SER A 131 5.66 -2.65 4.98
C SER A 131 6.66 -1.52 5.27
N VAL A 132 6.37 -0.30 4.81
CA VAL A 132 7.19 0.91 5.01
C VAL A 132 6.87 1.59 6.35
N LYS A 133 7.90 1.82 7.18
CA LYS A 133 7.73 2.25 8.59
C LYS A 133 6.99 3.59 8.72
N TYR A 134 7.39 4.62 7.97
CA TYR A 134 6.81 5.97 8.12
C TYR A 134 5.28 6.02 7.87
N ARG A 135 4.75 5.10 7.05
CA ARG A 135 3.32 5.03 6.75
C ARG A 135 2.48 4.49 7.91
N ARG A 136 3.13 3.86 8.90
CA ARG A 136 2.50 3.23 10.06
C ARG A 136 3.10 3.68 11.39
N GLU A 137 3.70 4.87 11.43
CA GLU A 137 4.27 5.43 12.67
C GLU A 137 3.21 5.79 13.71
N ASN A 138 2.00 6.14 13.27
CA ASN A 138 0.86 6.44 14.11
C ASN A 138 -0.44 6.38 13.28
N ALA A 139 -1.59 6.48 13.95
CA ALA A 139 -2.91 6.44 13.31
C ALA A 139 -3.07 7.50 12.21
N SER A 140 -2.60 8.74 12.41
CA SER A 140 -2.71 9.81 11.40
C SER A 140 -1.95 9.48 10.11
N SER A 141 -0.72 8.98 10.23
CA SER A 141 0.07 8.51 9.08
C SER A 141 -0.61 7.37 8.33
N ILE A 142 -1.26 6.46 9.06
CA ILE A 142 -2.05 5.37 8.49
C ILE A 142 -3.22 5.91 7.69
N LEU A 143 -4.07 6.73 8.31
CA LEU A 143 -5.28 7.25 7.68
C LEU A 143 -4.94 8.09 6.44
N ARG A 144 -3.89 8.91 6.49
CA ARG A 144 -3.39 9.65 5.32
C ARG A 144 -2.99 8.71 4.18
N THR A 145 -2.28 7.61 4.51
CA THR A 145 -1.88 6.62 3.51
C THR A 145 -3.10 5.91 2.89
N LEU A 146 -4.11 5.59 3.71
CA LEU A 146 -5.37 5.02 3.23
C LEU A 146 -6.09 5.97 2.26
N ASP A 147 -6.17 7.26 2.61
CA ASP A 147 -6.77 8.26 1.72
C ASP A 147 -6.02 8.37 0.39
N THR A 148 -4.67 8.42 0.41
CA THR A 148 -3.87 8.44 -0.84
C THR A 148 -4.20 7.25 -1.75
N VAL A 149 -4.31 6.04 -1.20
CA VAL A 149 -4.60 4.84 -2.00
C VAL A 149 -6.04 4.83 -2.50
N TYR A 150 -6.99 5.15 -1.65
CA TYR A 150 -8.42 5.09 -1.98
C TYR A 150 -8.93 6.27 -2.80
N ASN A 151 -8.16 7.35 -2.88
CA ASN A 151 -8.37 8.44 -3.84
C ASN A 151 -7.69 8.18 -5.20
N LEU A 152 -7.01 7.03 -5.37
CA LEU A 152 -6.25 6.66 -6.57
C LEU A 152 -5.01 7.53 -6.84
N ASP A 153 -4.50 8.21 -5.82
CA ASP A 153 -3.30 9.05 -5.88
C ASP A 153 -2.01 8.25 -5.62
N PHE A 154 -2.12 6.93 -5.52
CA PHE A 154 -1.00 6.04 -5.22
C PHE A 154 -0.46 5.39 -6.50
N PHE A 155 0.76 5.76 -6.89
CA PHE A 155 1.40 5.32 -8.13
C PHE A 155 2.47 4.25 -7.87
N THR A 156 2.22 3.04 -8.35
CA THR A 156 3.13 1.89 -8.31
C THR A 156 3.15 1.19 -9.66
N SER A 157 4.08 0.26 -9.86
CA SER A 157 4.08 -0.59 -11.06
C SER A 157 2.83 -1.48 -11.21
N ALA A 158 2.09 -1.72 -10.11
CA ALA A 158 0.85 -2.48 -10.12
C ALA A 158 -0.40 -1.61 -10.32
N SER A 159 -0.24 -0.29 -10.29
CA SER A 159 -1.34 0.67 -10.28
C SER A 159 -2.04 0.76 -11.63
N LYS A 160 -3.29 0.27 -11.70
CA LYS A 160 -4.19 0.47 -12.85
C LYS A 160 -5.10 1.67 -12.64
N ASN A 161 -4.50 2.83 -12.32
CA ASN A 161 -5.19 3.98 -11.71
C ASN A 161 -6.24 4.67 -12.59
N HIS A 162 -6.36 4.26 -13.85
CA HIS A 162 -7.24 4.95 -14.78
C HIS A 162 -8.65 4.35 -14.87
N CYS A 163 -8.79 3.01 -14.85
CA CYS A 163 -10.09 2.34 -15.01
C CYS A 163 -10.24 1.13 -14.07
N SER A 164 -9.89 1.30 -12.80
CA SER A 164 -10.14 0.26 -11.78
C SER A 164 -11.58 0.33 -11.26
N ALA A 165 -12.22 -0.84 -11.15
CA ALA A 165 -13.49 -1.06 -10.46
C ALA A 165 -13.28 -1.36 -8.98
N ALA A 166 -12.13 -1.93 -8.62
CA ALA A 166 -11.73 -2.14 -7.24
C ALA A 166 -10.25 -1.76 -7.04
N VAL A 167 -9.99 -1.03 -5.97
CA VAL A 167 -8.65 -0.66 -5.52
C VAL A 167 -8.42 -1.11 -4.09
N GLY A 168 -7.24 -1.65 -3.85
CA GLY A 168 -6.86 -2.13 -2.53
C GLY A 168 -5.38 -2.38 -2.42
N PHE A 169 -5.04 -3.14 -1.40
CA PHE A 169 -3.68 -3.50 -1.05
C PHE A 169 -3.70 -4.66 -0.06
N LYS A 170 -2.52 -5.19 0.24
CA LYS A 170 -2.30 -6.23 1.23
C LYS A 170 -1.68 -5.63 2.49
N TRP A 171 -2.13 -6.08 3.65
CA TRP A 171 -1.66 -5.61 4.94
C TRP A 171 -1.41 -6.78 5.88
N MET A 172 -0.18 -6.88 6.37
CA MET A 172 0.15 -7.90 7.36
C MET A 172 -0.26 -7.45 8.76
N LEU A 173 -0.80 -8.35 9.59
CA LEU A 173 -1.30 -8.02 10.93
C LEU A 173 -0.25 -7.31 11.81
N ASN A 174 1.02 -7.68 11.66
CA ASN A 174 2.13 -7.10 12.42
C ASN A 174 2.66 -5.75 11.86
N GLN A 175 1.99 -5.15 10.88
CA GLN A 175 2.38 -3.86 10.27
C GLN A 175 1.52 -2.71 10.79
N GLY A 176 1.32 -2.62 12.12
CA GLY A 176 0.56 -1.54 12.77
C GLY A 176 -0.98 -1.69 12.69
N LEU A 177 -1.48 -2.73 12.03
CA LEU A 177 -2.92 -2.99 11.88
C LEU A 177 -3.60 -3.27 13.23
N ILE A 178 -3.03 -4.17 14.02
CA ILE A 178 -3.58 -4.57 15.32
C ILE A 178 -3.43 -3.43 16.36
N GLU A 179 -2.32 -2.71 16.30
CA GLU A 179 -2.01 -1.60 17.21
C GLU A 179 -3.00 -0.43 17.07
N HIS A 180 -3.38 -0.07 15.84
CA HIS A 180 -4.27 1.05 15.53
C HIS A 180 -5.66 0.59 15.04
N HIS A 181 -6.12 -0.57 15.51
CA HIS A 181 -7.34 -1.20 14.97
C HIS A 181 -8.59 -0.32 15.10
N LYS A 182 -8.73 0.47 16.17
CA LYS A 182 -9.93 1.29 16.43
C LYS A 182 -10.14 2.32 15.33
N GLU A 183 -9.09 3.10 15.04
CA GLU A 183 -9.11 4.14 14.01
C GLU A 183 -9.27 3.56 12.62
N ILE A 184 -8.66 2.41 12.36
CA ILE A 184 -8.74 1.71 11.07
C ILE A 184 -10.15 1.15 10.85
N VAL A 185 -10.77 0.53 11.86
CA VAL A 185 -12.14 0.00 11.79
C VAL A 185 -13.14 1.13 11.55
N GLU A 186 -13.01 2.24 12.28
CA GLU A 186 -13.85 3.42 12.05
C GLU A 186 -13.70 3.95 10.61
N TYR A 187 -12.46 4.07 10.13
CA TYR A 187 -12.20 4.48 8.75
C TYR A 187 -12.80 3.50 7.73
N PHE A 188 -12.62 2.19 7.92
CA PHE A 188 -13.11 1.15 7.03
C PHE A 188 -14.63 1.19 6.92
N ASN A 189 -15.33 1.32 8.05
CA ASN A 189 -16.79 1.44 8.09
C ASN A 189 -17.26 2.73 7.41
N ARG A 190 -16.65 3.88 7.74
CA ARG A 190 -16.99 5.18 7.15
C ARG A 190 -16.76 5.22 5.64
N LYS A 191 -15.72 4.58 5.13
CA LYS A 191 -15.34 4.58 3.70
C LYS A 191 -15.87 3.36 2.94
N GLY A 192 -16.59 2.44 3.58
CA GLY A 192 -17.13 1.24 2.95
C GLY A 192 -16.03 0.29 2.42
N VAL A 193 -14.93 0.15 3.15
CA VAL A 193 -13.82 -0.75 2.77
C VAL A 193 -14.23 -2.19 3.02
N SER A 194 -14.02 -3.03 2.01
CA SER A 194 -14.28 -4.47 2.08
C SER A 194 -13.02 -5.21 2.54
N VAL A 195 -13.13 -5.93 3.66
CA VAL A 195 -12.00 -6.63 4.27
C VAL A 195 -11.98 -8.08 3.81
N ILE A 196 -10.83 -8.55 3.32
CA ILE A 196 -10.61 -9.95 2.98
C ILE A 196 -9.57 -10.49 3.94
N PHE A 197 -9.99 -11.32 4.90
CA PHE A 197 -9.07 -12.08 5.72
C PHE A 197 -8.55 -13.26 4.92
N LEU A 198 -7.23 -13.38 4.79
CA LEU A 198 -6.60 -14.54 4.18
C LEU A 198 -5.61 -15.17 5.14
N PHE A 199 -5.98 -16.35 5.64
CA PHE A 199 -5.17 -17.14 6.55
C PHE A 199 -4.76 -18.47 5.96
N ARG A 200 -3.91 -19.20 6.68
CA ARG A 200 -3.44 -20.52 6.30
C ARG A 200 -3.78 -21.50 7.41
N LYS A 201 -4.53 -22.55 7.08
CA LYS A 201 -5.00 -23.57 8.04
C LYS A 201 -3.83 -24.34 8.64
N ASN A 202 -2.86 -24.76 7.81
CA ASN A 202 -1.70 -25.50 8.33
C ASN A 202 -0.61 -24.53 8.82
N LEU A 203 -0.61 -24.28 10.13
CA LEU A 203 0.32 -23.35 10.78
C LEU A 203 1.75 -23.89 10.87
N LEU A 204 1.93 -25.22 11.02
CA LEU A 204 3.26 -25.83 10.96
C LEU A 204 3.89 -25.62 9.59
N ARG A 205 3.13 -25.85 8.51
CA ARG A 205 3.59 -25.58 7.14
C ARG A 205 3.87 -24.09 6.90
N ARG A 206 3.08 -23.21 7.51
CA ARG A 206 3.36 -21.77 7.50
C ARG A 206 4.71 -21.47 8.17
N MET A 207 4.96 -22.05 9.34
CA MET A 207 6.22 -21.90 10.09
C MET A 207 7.42 -22.37 9.27
N VAL A 208 7.36 -23.55 8.64
CA VAL A 208 8.39 -24.02 7.70
C VAL A 208 8.65 -22.98 6.62
N SER A 209 7.59 -22.45 6.01
CA SER A 209 7.76 -21.42 4.98
C SER A 209 8.33 -20.10 5.50
N ILE A 210 8.09 -19.73 6.76
CA ILE A 210 8.68 -18.54 7.39
C ILE A 210 10.17 -18.76 7.58
N LEU A 211 10.57 -19.89 8.15
CA LEU A 211 11.96 -20.24 8.43
C LEU A 211 12.78 -20.34 7.14
N SER A 212 12.27 -21.05 6.11
CA SER A 212 12.96 -21.15 4.82
C SER A 212 13.11 -19.80 4.13
N ASN A 213 12.08 -18.94 4.17
CA ASN A 213 12.17 -17.59 3.61
C ASN A 213 13.18 -16.72 4.36
N SER A 214 13.25 -16.85 5.69
CA SER A 214 14.22 -16.14 6.52
C SER A 214 15.64 -16.58 6.21
N HIS A 215 15.87 -17.88 6.01
CA HIS A 215 17.17 -18.41 5.61
C HIS A 215 17.61 -17.85 4.25
N ASP A 216 16.74 -17.89 3.25
CA ASP A 216 17.05 -17.39 1.90
C ASP A 216 17.38 -15.89 1.88
N ARG A 217 16.90 -15.10 2.85
CA ARG A 217 17.27 -13.68 2.96
C ARG A 217 18.77 -13.45 3.09
N TYR A 218 19.48 -14.40 3.70
CA TYR A 218 20.93 -14.35 3.90
C TYR A 218 21.65 -15.27 2.91
N ALA A 219 21.16 -16.50 2.75
CA ALA A 219 21.79 -17.50 1.89
C ALA A 219 21.66 -17.18 0.39
N LYS A 220 20.61 -16.45 -0.01
CA LYS A 220 20.38 -15.95 -1.38
C LYS A 220 20.55 -17.06 -2.43
N LEU A 221 19.78 -18.13 -2.26
CA LEU A 221 19.98 -19.41 -2.95
C LEU A 221 19.74 -19.33 -4.47
N LEU A 222 19.11 -18.26 -4.95
CA LEU A 222 18.86 -18.03 -6.38
C LEU A 222 19.76 -16.89 -6.89
N ASN A 223 20.93 -17.26 -7.43
CA ASN A 223 21.88 -16.35 -8.07
C ASN A 223 22.24 -15.13 -7.19
N GLY A 224 22.45 -15.33 -5.89
CA GLY A 224 22.81 -14.23 -4.99
C GLY A 224 21.68 -13.24 -4.72
N THR A 225 20.43 -13.59 -5.07
CA THR A 225 19.24 -12.78 -4.82
C THR A 225 18.26 -13.50 -3.90
N HIS A 226 17.70 -12.77 -2.92
CA HIS A 226 16.59 -13.25 -2.11
C HIS A 226 15.29 -13.24 -2.92
N LYS A 227 14.53 -14.34 -2.90
CA LYS A 227 13.23 -14.44 -3.59
C LYS A 227 12.17 -15.00 -2.65
N SER A 228 11.22 -14.14 -2.27
CA SER A 228 10.08 -14.57 -1.43
C SER A 228 9.01 -15.33 -2.22
N HIS A 229 9.00 -15.17 -3.55
CA HIS A 229 8.09 -15.81 -4.51
C HIS A 229 8.88 -16.19 -5.75
N VAL A 230 8.48 -17.28 -6.40
CA VAL A 230 9.15 -17.86 -7.58
C VAL A 230 8.13 -18.11 -8.68
N HIS A 231 8.62 -18.17 -9.92
CA HIS A 231 7.79 -18.33 -11.11
C HIS A 231 8.10 -19.61 -11.91
N SER A 232 9.14 -20.35 -11.53
CA SER A 232 9.45 -21.65 -12.11
C SER A 232 9.50 -22.77 -11.07
N HIS A 233 9.25 -23.99 -11.53
CA HIS A 233 9.36 -25.19 -10.69
C HIS A 233 10.81 -25.49 -10.29
N GLU A 234 11.78 -25.08 -11.11
CA GLU A 234 13.21 -25.23 -10.83
C GLU A 234 13.67 -24.33 -9.67
N GLU A 235 13.28 -23.05 -9.70
CA GLU A 235 13.54 -22.11 -8.60
C GLU A 235 12.87 -22.59 -7.31
N ALA A 236 11.60 -23.02 -7.41
CA ALA A 236 10.87 -23.60 -6.29
C ALA A 236 11.58 -24.82 -5.71
N GLY A 237 12.04 -25.74 -6.57
CA GLY A 237 12.78 -26.93 -6.18
C GLY A 237 14.11 -26.58 -5.48
N THR A 238 14.81 -25.56 -5.95
CA THR A 238 16.06 -25.09 -5.34
C THR A 238 15.83 -24.54 -3.93
N LEU A 239 14.83 -23.68 -3.75
CA LEU A 239 14.49 -23.13 -2.43
C LEU A 239 13.99 -24.20 -1.46
N ALA A 240 13.24 -25.19 -1.95
CA ALA A 240 12.69 -26.28 -1.14
C ALA A 240 13.75 -27.28 -0.62
N LYS A 241 15.00 -27.23 -1.12
CA LYS A 241 16.09 -28.08 -0.61
C LYS A 241 16.46 -27.75 0.83
N TYR A 242 16.30 -26.50 1.24
CA TYR A 242 16.56 -26.11 2.62
C TYR A 242 15.47 -26.63 3.54
N LYS A 243 15.88 -27.39 4.56
CA LYS A 243 15.01 -27.92 5.60
C LYS A 243 15.31 -27.22 6.92
N PRO A 244 14.43 -26.36 7.44
CA PRO A 244 14.64 -25.76 8.74
C PRO A 244 14.61 -26.81 9.86
N GLU A 245 15.39 -26.53 10.89
CA GLU A 245 15.28 -27.18 12.19
C GLU A 245 14.29 -26.38 13.04
N ILE A 246 13.30 -27.06 13.61
CA ILE A 246 12.21 -26.43 14.38
C ILE A 246 12.51 -26.58 15.87
N ASN A 247 12.43 -25.47 16.61
CA ASN A 247 12.56 -25.47 18.06
C ASN A 247 11.30 -26.10 18.69
N THR A 248 11.41 -27.35 19.12
CA THR A 248 10.30 -28.12 19.70
C THR A 248 9.85 -27.60 21.06
N THR A 249 10.76 -27.01 21.85
CA THR A 249 10.45 -26.41 23.16
C THR A 249 9.45 -25.26 23.04
N LEU A 250 9.52 -24.46 21.97
CA LEU A 250 8.62 -23.31 21.75
C LEU A 250 7.48 -23.61 20.77
N LEU A 251 7.50 -24.77 20.10
CA LEU A 251 6.63 -25.06 18.96
C LEU A 251 5.13 -24.88 19.27
N ILE A 252 4.64 -25.48 20.36
CA ILE A 252 3.22 -25.38 20.75
C ILE A 252 2.85 -23.92 21.06
N THR A 253 3.72 -23.22 21.80
CA THR A 253 3.51 -21.81 22.17
C THR A 253 3.46 -20.91 20.94
N ASP A 254 4.34 -21.14 19.96
CA ASP A 254 4.38 -20.37 18.73
C ASP A 254 3.15 -20.65 17.85
N LEU A 255 2.73 -21.91 17.72
CA LEU A 255 1.49 -22.27 17.02
C LEU A 255 0.26 -21.62 17.67
N LYS A 256 0.18 -21.66 19.00
CA LYS A 256 -0.89 -20.98 19.76
C LYS A 256 -0.89 -19.48 19.53
N ARG A 257 0.28 -18.82 19.56
CA ARG A 257 0.41 -17.39 19.27
C ARG A 257 -0.11 -17.06 17.87
N MET A 258 0.21 -17.90 16.88
CA MET A 258 -0.29 -17.74 15.52
C MET A 258 -1.81 -17.87 15.40
N GLU A 259 -2.45 -18.74 16.18
CA GLU A 259 -3.92 -18.84 16.23
C GLU A 259 -4.55 -17.63 16.93
N VAL A 260 -3.99 -17.21 18.07
CA VAL A 260 -4.47 -16.06 18.84
C VAL A 260 -4.43 -14.80 18.00
N SER A 261 -3.34 -14.51 17.29
CA SER A 261 -3.27 -13.33 16.43
C SER A 261 -4.29 -13.32 15.29
N ALA A 262 -4.72 -14.50 14.79
CA ALA A 262 -5.76 -14.56 13.76
C ALA A 262 -7.14 -14.27 14.37
N THR A 263 -7.41 -14.87 15.52
CA THR A 263 -8.66 -14.68 16.27
C THR A 263 -8.82 -13.22 16.70
N GLU A 264 -7.78 -12.62 17.26
CA GLU A 264 -7.75 -11.21 17.66
C GLU A 264 -8.05 -10.27 16.47
N ALA A 265 -7.46 -10.54 15.30
CA ALA A 265 -7.74 -9.74 14.10
C ALA A 265 -9.20 -9.86 13.64
N LEU A 266 -9.80 -11.05 13.75
CA LEU A 266 -11.21 -11.25 13.42
C LEU A 266 -12.12 -10.54 14.42
N ASP A 267 -11.78 -10.60 15.71
CA ASP A 267 -12.55 -9.95 16.77
C ASP A 267 -12.52 -8.42 16.63
N TYR A 268 -11.34 -7.82 16.42
CA TYR A 268 -11.21 -6.37 16.29
C TYR A 268 -11.93 -5.81 15.06
N PHE A 269 -12.03 -6.57 13.98
CA PHE A 269 -12.62 -6.12 12.72
C PHE A 269 -14.00 -6.75 12.46
N ASN A 270 -14.63 -7.35 13.47
CA ASN A 270 -15.91 -8.06 13.33
C ASN A 270 -17.06 -7.18 12.78
N SER A 271 -17.01 -5.87 13.07
CA SER A 271 -18.00 -4.88 12.65
C SER A 271 -17.79 -4.39 11.21
N THR A 272 -16.66 -4.72 10.60
CA THR A 272 -16.38 -4.35 9.21
C THR A 272 -17.06 -5.27 8.23
N ARG A 273 -17.33 -4.78 7.01
CA ARG A 273 -17.77 -5.65 5.91
C ARG A 273 -16.61 -6.57 5.52
N HIS A 274 -16.63 -7.82 5.97
CA HIS A 274 -15.52 -8.75 5.77
C HIS A 274 -15.93 -10.12 5.21
N MET A 275 -14.97 -10.80 4.60
CA MET A 275 -15.02 -12.23 4.29
C MET A 275 -13.77 -12.92 4.83
N ILE A 276 -13.90 -14.20 5.19
CA ILE A 276 -12.79 -15.02 5.69
C ILE A 276 -12.46 -16.10 4.68
N LEU A 277 -11.21 -16.16 4.28
CA LEU A 277 -10.67 -17.13 3.36
C LEU A 277 -9.47 -17.85 3.96
N TYR A 278 -9.34 -19.11 3.61
CA TYR A 278 -8.14 -19.88 3.87
C TYR A 278 -7.47 -20.28 2.57
N TYR A 279 -6.15 -20.16 2.53
CA TYR A 279 -5.31 -20.53 1.40
C TYR A 279 -5.66 -21.92 0.86
N GLU A 280 -5.79 -22.90 1.75
CA GLU A 280 -6.12 -24.28 1.41
C GLU A 280 -7.47 -24.43 0.70
N ASP A 281 -8.44 -23.59 1.03
CA ASP A 281 -9.78 -23.66 0.42
C ASP A 281 -9.76 -23.11 -1.00
N ILE A 282 -9.00 -22.04 -1.25
CA ILE A 282 -8.83 -21.45 -2.59
C ILE A 282 -8.05 -22.41 -3.50
N VAL A 283 -7.00 -23.05 -2.97
CA VAL A 283 -6.19 -24.01 -3.75
C VAL A 283 -7.01 -25.24 -4.14
N ARG A 284 -7.86 -25.74 -3.25
CA ARG A 284 -8.69 -26.93 -3.50
C ARG A 284 -9.92 -26.63 -4.35
N ASN A 285 -10.51 -25.45 -4.20
CA ASN A 285 -11.73 -25.07 -4.90
C ASN A 285 -11.60 -23.67 -5.49
N GLN A 286 -11.31 -23.58 -6.79
CA GLN A 286 -11.21 -22.32 -7.50
C GLN A 286 -12.53 -21.54 -7.55
N ALA A 287 -13.69 -22.18 -7.35
CA ALA A 287 -14.98 -21.48 -7.26
C ALA A 287 -15.00 -20.44 -6.11
N LYS A 288 -14.14 -20.61 -5.09
CA LYS A 288 -13.95 -19.59 -4.04
C LYS A 288 -13.49 -18.24 -4.57
N LEU A 289 -12.85 -18.19 -5.74
CA LEU A 289 -12.47 -16.92 -6.39
C LEU A 289 -13.70 -16.20 -6.97
N VAL A 290 -14.74 -16.93 -7.37
CA VAL A 290 -16.03 -16.33 -7.80
C VAL A 290 -16.68 -15.64 -6.60
N ASP A 291 -16.72 -16.29 -5.43
CA ASP A 291 -17.22 -15.69 -4.18
C ASP A 291 -16.49 -14.37 -3.85
N VAL A 292 -15.19 -14.30 -4.13
CA VAL A 292 -14.37 -13.08 -3.92
C VAL A 292 -14.74 -11.98 -4.91
N LEU A 293 -14.92 -12.31 -6.19
CA LEU A 293 -15.33 -11.33 -7.20
C LEU A 293 -16.72 -10.79 -6.88
N GLU A 294 -17.67 -11.66 -6.50
CA GLU A 294 -19.00 -11.26 -6.05
C GLU A 294 -18.95 -10.40 -4.78
N PHE A 295 -18.13 -10.80 -3.79
CA PHE A 295 -17.92 -10.00 -2.58
C PHE A 295 -17.37 -8.61 -2.90
N LEU A 296 -16.48 -8.48 -3.88
CA LEU A 296 -15.97 -7.19 -4.35
C LEU A 296 -16.90 -6.50 -5.35
N ARG A 297 -18.02 -7.13 -5.74
CA ARG A 297 -18.97 -6.67 -6.77
C ARG A 297 -18.27 -6.40 -8.10
N LEU A 298 -17.52 -7.39 -8.55
CA LEU A 298 -16.79 -7.40 -9.80
C LEU A 298 -17.43 -8.40 -10.77
N PRO A 299 -17.36 -8.15 -12.08
CA PRO A 299 -17.71 -9.15 -13.08
C PRO A 299 -16.90 -10.43 -12.90
N ASN A 300 -17.51 -11.58 -13.18
CA ASN A 300 -16.79 -12.84 -13.19
C ASN A 300 -15.72 -12.84 -14.29
N MET A 301 -14.52 -13.27 -13.94
CA MET A 301 -13.39 -13.41 -14.84
C MET A 301 -12.48 -14.51 -14.32
N ASP A 302 -11.91 -15.30 -15.21
CA ASP A 302 -10.92 -16.30 -14.84
C ASP A 302 -9.64 -15.61 -14.35
N LEU A 303 -9.29 -15.86 -13.09
CA LEU A 303 -8.11 -15.31 -12.46
C LEU A 303 -6.93 -16.26 -12.61
N SER A 304 -5.75 -15.71 -12.91
CA SER A 304 -4.53 -16.49 -13.10
C SER A 304 -3.34 -15.91 -12.34
N SER A 305 -2.40 -16.78 -11.98
CA SER A 305 -1.15 -16.39 -11.33
C SER A 305 0.01 -17.19 -11.91
N ARG A 306 1.16 -16.53 -12.04
CA ARG A 306 2.42 -17.17 -12.42
C ARG A 306 3.23 -17.65 -11.22
N GLN A 307 2.78 -17.43 -9.99
CA GLN A 307 3.54 -17.84 -8.82
C GLN A 307 3.42 -19.34 -8.60
N VAL A 308 4.55 -19.98 -8.28
CA VAL A 308 4.63 -21.42 -7.98
C VAL A 308 4.81 -21.63 -6.48
N LYS A 309 4.12 -22.63 -5.94
CA LYS A 309 4.25 -23.05 -4.53
C LYS A 309 5.62 -23.73 -4.33
N ILE A 310 6.40 -23.24 -3.36
CA ILE A 310 7.76 -23.74 -3.07
C ILE A 310 7.72 -25.13 -2.41
N HIS A 311 7.02 -25.27 -1.28
CA HIS A 311 7.00 -26.52 -0.52
C HIS A 311 5.78 -27.38 -0.91
N ASN A 312 5.99 -28.38 -1.77
CA ASN A 312 4.98 -29.35 -2.21
C ASN A 312 5.17 -30.74 -1.59
N GLY A 313 4.09 -31.51 -1.48
CA GLY A 313 4.11 -32.83 -0.85
C GLY A 313 4.27 -32.79 0.67
N PRO A 314 4.58 -33.92 1.31
CA PRO A 314 4.45 -34.11 2.75
C PRO A 314 5.47 -33.31 3.56
N LEU A 315 5.04 -32.83 4.73
CA LEU A 315 5.83 -31.93 5.58
C LEU A 315 7.15 -32.52 6.07
N TRP A 316 7.21 -33.84 6.32
CA TRP A 316 8.44 -34.51 6.75
C TRP A 316 9.61 -34.34 5.77
N LYS A 317 9.32 -34.12 4.48
CA LYS A 317 10.35 -33.83 3.48
C LYS A 317 11.00 -32.46 3.66
N HIS A 318 10.32 -31.54 4.35
CA HIS A 318 10.68 -30.12 4.46
C HIS A 318 11.13 -29.71 5.87
N ILE A 319 11.30 -30.65 6.80
CA ILE A 319 11.70 -30.40 8.19
C ILE A 319 12.92 -31.26 8.50
N LYS A 320 13.97 -30.66 9.08
CA LYS A 320 15.22 -31.37 9.36
C LYS A 320 15.07 -32.36 10.52
N ASN A 321 14.47 -31.93 11.63
CA ASN A 321 14.22 -32.72 12.84
C ASN A 321 12.76 -33.20 12.92
N TRP A 322 12.27 -33.86 11.86
CA TRP A 322 10.87 -34.26 11.73
C TRP A 322 10.39 -35.13 12.89
N ASP A 323 11.19 -36.11 13.31
CA ASP A 323 10.77 -37.07 14.34
C ASP A 323 10.48 -36.38 15.69
N ASP A 324 11.31 -35.39 16.06
CA ASP A 324 11.09 -34.59 17.27
C ASP A 324 9.84 -33.72 17.16
N VAL A 325 9.61 -33.11 16.00
CA VAL A 325 8.40 -32.31 15.73
C VAL A 325 7.15 -33.19 15.77
N ASN A 326 7.19 -34.35 15.13
CA ASN A 326 6.11 -35.32 15.12
C ASN A 326 5.79 -35.79 16.54
N LYS A 327 6.81 -36.15 17.32
CA LYS A 327 6.66 -36.53 18.73
C LYS A 327 6.07 -35.41 19.57
N THR A 328 6.51 -34.16 19.36
CA THR A 328 6.05 -32.99 20.13
C THR A 328 4.59 -32.66 19.88
N LEU A 329 4.11 -32.84 18.64
CA LEU A 329 2.74 -32.50 18.25
C LEU A 329 1.74 -33.66 18.37
N SER A 330 2.22 -34.91 18.37
CA SER A 330 1.37 -36.10 18.52
C SER A 330 0.61 -36.08 19.85
N GLY A 331 -0.69 -36.34 19.82
CA GLY A 331 -1.55 -36.29 21.02
C GLY A 331 -1.91 -34.88 21.49
N THR A 332 -1.50 -33.83 20.78
CA THR A 332 -1.89 -32.44 21.07
C THR A 332 -2.99 -31.94 20.12
N ALA A 333 -3.62 -30.81 20.43
CA ALA A 333 -4.57 -30.15 19.54
C ALA A 333 -3.97 -29.74 18.17
N TYR A 334 -2.64 -29.75 18.06
CA TYR A 334 -1.88 -29.38 16.87
C TYR A 334 -1.47 -30.56 16.00
N GLU A 335 -1.77 -31.80 16.41
CA GLU A 335 -1.45 -33.02 15.64
C GLU A 335 -1.99 -32.96 14.20
N LYS A 336 -3.17 -32.33 14.03
CA LYS A 336 -3.81 -32.10 12.72
C LYS A 336 -2.88 -31.45 11.67
N PHE A 337 -1.89 -30.67 12.10
CA PHE A 337 -0.94 -30.02 11.19
C PHE A 337 0.10 -30.96 10.61
N LEU A 338 0.32 -32.14 11.20
CA LEU A 338 1.25 -33.15 10.70
C LEU A 338 0.73 -33.84 9.43
N ARG A 339 -0.60 -33.98 9.29
CA ARG A 339 -1.25 -34.78 8.24
C ARG A 339 -1.83 -33.96 7.09
N ALA A 340 -1.95 -32.65 7.26
CA ALA A 340 -2.61 -31.78 6.28
C ALA A 340 -1.71 -31.51 5.07
N ASP A 341 -1.80 -32.39 4.07
CA ASP A 341 -1.31 -32.17 2.72
C ASP A 341 -2.46 -31.70 1.80
N TYR A 342 -2.13 -30.79 0.89
CA TYR A 342 -3.02 -30.17 -0.07
C TYR A 342 -2.28 -29.84 -1.35
#